data_AF-A0A7Y7UK65-F1
#
_entry.id   AF-A0A7Y7UK65-F1
#
_cell.length_a   1.000
_cell.length_b   1.000
_cell.length_c   1.000
_cell.angle_alpha   90.00
_cell.angle_beta   90.00
_cell.angle_gamma   90.00
#
_symmetry.space_group_name_H-M   'P 1'
#
loop_
_entity.id
_entity.type
_entity.pdbx_description
1 polymer ?
#
loop_
_entity_poly.entity_id
_entity_poly.type
_entity_poly.pdbx_seq_one_letter_code
_entity_poly.pdbx_strand_id
1 'polypeptide(L)'
;MNGLREYAIKKGLDDGSEIAKLESFFDDFEIKSILEQVDKNRIKRYIWLFGGIISLYFLFGSLFFGEVVTINGVTREANFFDTVMTSSVFLIPIGLIYSAIVIFIFRKKIEGTIKEKILTKLSKKVYDNLQYDSGRKYAFGEIRELRSSNFLNGYERIDKIEDSIAFTLNKDGKYASVQGYEIQTSEVRGSGKNRRRVVTNHCYLLKIRLPSARINIKNDIFIKDDRSDNVGNKMITPIIVSIFIAMISWTITKIFAIAVVSFILGFVIVYILYHKFNGRNRIILENLEFEKLFDVHGNDQVESRMIITTAFMDRLVKLANKTKRKYNFLFRDNVFYVKWNISSGYLEVNTWKKISSNIETFVNWYIEMKEIISFLQDMQILYLSKTDSKFIGTDLTPPQYETMKDSDLNSINFGFGNLGLGNIGIGNFPGKFTLK
;
A
#
# COMPACT_ATOMS: atom_id res chain seq x y z
N MET A 1 -19.63 6.08 20.67
CA MET A 1 -18.58 5.27 20.03
C MET A 1 -17.52 4.95 21.06
N ASN A 2 -17.73 3.88 21.82
CA ASN A 2 -16.95 3.63 23.03
C ASN A 2 -15.51 3.28 22.63
N GLY A 3 -14.53 3.94 23.24
CA GLY A 3 -13.11 3.66 23.04
C GLY A 3 -12.39 4.45 21.95
N LEU A 4 -13.05 5.35 21.18
CA LEU A 4 -12.36 6.19 20.18
C LEU A 4 -11.26 7.04 20.84
N ARG A 5 -11.60 7.73 21.92
CA ARG A 5 -10.68 8.56 22.70
C ARG A 5 -9.50 7.77 23.22
N GLU A 6 -9.77 6.65 23.88
CA GLU A 6 -8.74 5.75 24.41
C GLU A 6 -7.82 5.23 23.31
N TYR A 7 -8.39 4.87 22.15
CA TYR A 7 -7.62 4.44 20.99
C TYR A 7 -6.74 5.56 20.44
N ALA A 8 -7.28 6.77 20.26
CA ALA A 8 -6.55 7.93 19.76
C ALA A 8 -5.37 8.29 20.69
N ILE A 9 -5.60 8.31 22.00
CA ILE A 9 -4.56 8.54 23.01
C ILE A 9 -3.49 7.44 22.94
N LYS A 10 -3.90 6.17 22.87
CA LYS A 10 -2.98 5.03 22.73
C LYS A 10 -2.13 5.12 21.45
N LYS A 11 -2.64 5.76 20.40
CA LYS A 11 -1.94 6.01 19.13
C LYS A 11 -1.10 7.30 19.14
N GLY A 12 -1.03 8.00 20.27
CA GLY A 12 -0.20 9.19 20.44
C GLY A 12 -0.86 10.49 19.99
N LEU A 13 -2.19 10.51 19.80
CA LEU A 13 -2.95 11.75 19.69
C LEU A 13 -3.36 12.19 21.09
N ASP A 14 -2.53 13.01 21.72
CA ASP A 14 -2.70 13.54 23.09
C ASP A 14 -3.38 14.92 23.12
N ASP A 15 -3.42 15.63 21.99
CA ASP A 15 -4.12 16.90 21.83
C ASP A 15 -5.64 16.73 21.98
N GLY A 16 -6.16 17.19 23.12
CA GLY A 16 -7.58 17.11 23.45
C GLY A 16 -8.49 17.82 22.44
N SER A 17 -8.01 18.88 21.78
CA SER A 17 -8.79 19.58 20.74
C SER A 17 -8.98 18.71 19.50
N GLU A 18 -7.99 17.87 19.19
CA GLU A 18 -7.96 17.03 18.01
C GLU A 18 -8.74 15.73 18.21
N ILE A 19 -8.68 15.20 19.44
CA ILE A 19 -9.61 14.15 19.88
C ILE A 19 -11.04 14.67 19.77
N ALA A 20 -11.34 15.87 20.28
CA ALA A 20 -12.68 16.44 20.22
C ALA A 20 -13.15 16.66 18.76
N LYS A 21 -12.25 17.04 17.84
CA LYS A 21 -12.55 17.11 16.41
C LYS A 21 -12.94 15.75 15.82
N LEU A 22 -12.21 14.68 16.17
CA LEU A 22 -12.53 13.32 15.73
C LEU A 22 -13.86 12.83 16.33
N GLU A 23 -14.07 13.04 17.63
CA GLU A 23 -15.32 12.69 18.30
C GLU A 23 -16.50 13.43 17.65
N SER A 24 -16.39 14.75 17.47
CA SER A 24 -17.40 15.54 16.78
C SER A 24 -17.66 15.06 15.35
N PHE A 25 -16.61 14.72 14.59
CA PHE A 25 -16.75 14.19 13.24
C PHE A 25 -17.54 12.90 13.21
N PHE A 26 -17.22 11.97 14.10
CA PHE A 26 -17.90 10.68 14.12
C PHE A 26 -19.24 10.71 14.88
N ASP A 27 -19.48 11.73 15.70
CA ASP A 27 -20.76 11.97 16.35
C ASP A 27 -21.77 12.71 15.47
N ASP A 28 -21.31 13.30 14.38
CA ASP A 28 -22.12 13.92 13.34
C ASP A 28 -23.24 12.98 12.85
N PHE A 29 -24.46 13.51 12.80
CA PHE A 29 -25.64 12.73 12.44
C PHE A 29 -25.54 12.14 11.02
N GLU A 30 -24.95 12.87 10.08
CA GLU A 30 -24.79 12.41 8.71
C GLU A 30 -23.79 11.26 8.64
N ILE A 31 -22.65 11.37 9.33
CA ILE A 31 -21.64 10.30 9.40
C ILE A 31 -22.22 9.04 10.07
N LYS A 32 -22.95 9.18 11.19
CA LYS A 32 -23.65 8.07 11.85
C LYS A 32 -24.65 7.41 10.91
N SER A 33 -25.48 8.21 10.24
CA SER A 33 -26.47 7.73 9.26
C SER A 33 -25.81 6.95 8.12
N ILE A 34 -24.68 7.44 7.58
CA ILE A 34 -23.91 6.71 6.56
C ILE A 34 -23.42 5.37 7.10
N LEU A 35 -22.79 5.35 8.28
CA LEU A 35 -22.28 4.12 8.90
C LEU A 35 -23.41 3.10 9.15
N GLU A 36 -24.55 3.54 9.67
CA GLU A 36 -25.72 2.69 9.90
C GLU A 36 -26.35 2.19 8.61
N GLN A 37 -26.48 3.04 7.59
CA GLN A 37 -27.01 2.66 6.29
C GLN A 37 -26.10 1.61 5.62
N VAL A 38 -24.78 1.80 5.68
CA VAL A 38 -23.83 0.85 5.13
C VAL A 38 -23.88 -0.48 5.90
N ASP A 39 -24.00 -0.44 7.24
CA ASP A 39 -24.12 -1.66 8.05
C ASP A 39 -25.44 -2.40 7.81
N LYS A 40 -26.57 -1.70 7.66
CA LYS A 40 -27.87 -2.27 7.24
C LYS A 40 -27.77 -2.92 5.87
N ASN A 41 -27.15 -2.24 4.90
CA ASN A 41 -26.93 -2.78 3.55
C ASN A 41 -26.01 -4.00 3.56
N ARG A 42 -24.98 -4.00 4.41
CA ARG A 42 -24.07 -5.14 4.62
C ARG A 42 -24.82 -6.35 5.15
N ILE A 43 -25.60 -6.20 6.22
CA ILE A 43 -26.40 -7.28 6.82
C ILE A 43 -27.40 -7.83 5.81
N LYS A 44 -28.16 -6.96 5.14
CA LYS A 44 -29.12 -7.35 4.10
C LYS A 44 -28.43 -8.22 3.04
N ARG A 45 -27.29 -7.77 2.51
CA ARG A 45 -26.57 -8.52 1.46
C ARG A 45 -26.05 -9.88 1.93
N TYR A 46 -25.56 -9.99 3.15
CA TYR A 46 -25.17 -11.30 3.68
C TYR A 46 -26.38 -12.23 3.83
N ILE A 47 -27.53 -11.74 4.29
CA ILE A 47 -28.77 -12.53 4.33
C ILE A 47 -29.14 -13.02 2.93
N TRP A 48 -29.10 -12.16 1.92
CA TRP A 48 -29.37 -12.54 0.53
C TRP A 48 -28.35 -13.54 -0.02
N LEU A 49 -27.07 -13.41 0.34
CA LEU A 49 -26.02 -14.37 -0.02
C LEU A 49 -26.31 -15.75 0.58
N PHE A 50 -26.54 -15.82 1.89
CA PHE A 50 -26.86 -17.09 2.57
C PHE A 50 -28.15 -17.71 2.04
N GLY A 51 -29.21 -16.90 1.86
CA GLY A 51 -30.46 -17.37 1.26
C GLY A 51 -30.26 -17.90 -0.16
N GLY A 52 -29.49 -17.19 -0.99
CA GLY A 52 -29.16 -17.62 -2.36
C GLY A 52 -28.37 -18.93 -2.40
N ILE A 53 -27.40 -19.10 -1.50
CA ILE A 53 -26.63 -20.36 -1.37
C ILE A 53 -27.57 -21.50 -0.98
N ILE A 54 -28.41 -21.31 0.03
CA ILE A 54 -29.38 -22.32 0.48
C ILE A 54 -30.34 -22.70 -0.65
N SER A 55 -30.91 -21.72 -1.36
CA SER A 55 -31.79 -21.96 -2.50
C SER A 55 -31.09 -22.72 -3.64
N LEU A 56 -29.82 -22.40 -3.90
CA LEU A 56 -29.01 -23.12 -4.89
C LEU A 56 -28.83 -24.59 -4.49
N TYR A 57 -28.51 -24.86 -3.22
CA TYR A 57 -28.42 -26.22 -2.70
C TYR A 57 -29.74 -26.99 -2.83
N PHE A 58 -30.88 -26.37 -2.51
CA PHE A 58 -32.19 -27.01 -2.68
C PHE A 58 -32.54 -27.29 -4.14
N LEU A 59 -32.28 -26.33 -5.04
CA LEU A 59 -32.56 -26.48 -6.48
C LEU A 59 -31.72 -27.59 -7.11
N PHE A 60 -30.43 -27.68 -6.75
CA PHE A 60 -29.62 -28.78 -7.25
C PHE A 60 -29.98 -30.11 -6.56
N GLY A 61 -30.24 -30.09 -5.26
CA GLY A 61 -30.70 -31.28 -4.53
C GLY A 61 -31.95 -31.91 -5.16
N SER A 62 -32.91 -31.09 -5.62
CA SER A 62 -34.11 -31.58 -6.29
C SER A 62 -33.85 -32.14 -7.70
N LEU A 63 -32.90 -31.57 -8.45
CA LEU A 63 -32.50 -32.10 -9.77
C LEU A 63 -31.91 -33.51 -9.66
N PHE A 64 -31.20 -33.83 -8.57
CA PHE A 64 -30.64 -35.16 -8.33
C PHE A 64 -31.60 -36.12 -7.61
N PHE A 65 -32.73 -35.63 -7.08
CA PHE A 65 -33.73 -36.46 -6.40
C PHE A 65 -34.64 -37.24 -7.37
N GLY A 66 -34.68 -36.85 -8.64
CA GLY A 66 -35.61 -37.38 -9.64
C GLY A 66 -35.09 -38.48 -10.57
N GLU A 67 -33.77 -38.75 -10.60
CA GLU A 67 -33.21 -39.77 -11.48
C GLU A 67 -33.02 -41.11 -10.74
N VAL A 68 -34.00 -42.01 -10.89
CA VAL A 68 -33.74 -43.45 -10.77
C VAL A 68 -32.86 -43.84 -11.96
N VAL A 69 -31.54 -43.92 -11.75
CA VAL A 69 -30.62 -44.24 -12.83
C VAL A 69 -30.79 -45.72 -13.20
N THR A 70 -31.46 -45.98 -14.33
CA THR A 70 -31.54 -47.32 -14.91
C THR A 70 -30.29 -47.54 -15.77
N ILE A 71 -29.19 -47.99 -15.15
CA ILE A 71 -27.97 -48.33 -15.89
C ILE A 71 -28.10 -49.79 -16.34
N ASN A 72 -28.07 -50.04 -17.67
CA ASN A 72 -28.10 -51.38 -18.27
C ASN A 72 -29.30 -52.25 -17.88
N GLY A 73 -30.49 -51.65 -17.71
CA GLY A 73 -31.71 -52.40 -17.37
C GLY A 73 -31.73 -52.98 -15.95
N VAL A 74 -30.70 -52.74 -15.14
CA VAL A 74 -30.66 -53.11 -13.72
C VAL A 74 -31.05 -51.87 -12.93
N THR A 75 -32.27 -51.88 -12.38
CA THR A 75 -32.66 -50.95 -11.32
C THR A 75 -31.87 -51.33 -10.07
N ARG A 76 -30.69 -50.75 -9.91
CA ARG A 76 -30.05 -50.69 -8.61
C ARG A 76 -30.73 -49.56 -7.85
N GLU A 77 -31.28 -49.85 -6.69
CA GLU A 77 -31.52 -48.81 -5.69
C GLU A 77 -30.14 -48.22 -5.36
N ALA A 78 -29.76 -47.16 -6.07
CA ALA A 78 -28.69 -46.31 -5.58
C ALA A 78 -29.18 -45.83 -4.22
N ASN A 79 -28.50 -46.26 -3.15
CA ASN A 79 -28.86 -45.84 -1.81
C ASN A 79 -28.93 -44.31 -1.86
N PHE A 80 -30.05 -43.75 -1.41
CA PHE A 80 -30.29 -42.31 -1.39
C PHE A 80 -29.07 -41.51 -0.92
N PHE A 81 -28.34 -42.08 0.04
CA PHE A 81 -27.09 -41.57 0.57
C PHE A 81 -25.99 -41.38 -0.48
N ASP A 82 -25.78 -42.33 -1.39
CA ASP A 82 -24.70 -42.27 -2.40
C ASP A 82 -24.95 -41.17 -3.43
N THR A 83 -26.20 -40.98 -3.85
CA THR A 83 -26.61 -39.89 -4.76
C THR A 83 -26.46 -38.52 -4.09
N VAL A 84 -26.88 -38.39 -2.82
CA VAL A 84 -26.70 -37.16 -2.04
C VAL A 84 -25.21 -36.85 -1.83
N MET A 85 -24.40 -37.85 -1.49
CA MET A 85 -22.95 -37.66 -1.30
C MET A 85 -22.26 -37.28 -2.60
N THR A 86 -22.59 -37.94 -3.72
CA THR A 86 -21.97 -37.65 -5.02
C THR A 86 -22.33 -36.25 -5.52
N SER A 87 -23.60 -35.86 -5.44
CA SER A 87 -24.04 -34.51 -5.82
C SER A 87 -23.43 -33.43 -4.92
N SER A 88 -23.35 -33.67 -3.62
CA SER A 88 -22.75 -32.73 -2.65
C SER A 88 -21.28 -32.42 -2.99
N VAL A 89 -20.51 -33.41 -3.44
CA VAL A 89 -19.09 -33.23 -3.82
C VAL A 89 -18.93 -32.22 -4.97
N PHE A 90 -19.88 -32.13 -5.91
CA PHE A 90 -19.82 -31.17 -7.01
C PHE A 90 -20.44 -29.81 -6.66
N LEU A 91 -21.48 -29.79 -5.84
CA LEU A 91 -22.21 -28.56 -5.50
C LEU A 91 -21.48 -27.68 -4.48
N ILE A 92 -20.78 -28.30 -3.53
CA ILE A 92 -20.04 -27.57 -2.50
C ILE A 92 -18.98 -26.64 -3.13
N PRO A 93 -18.08 -27.09 -4.02
CA PRO A 93 -17.11 -26.21 -4.67
C PRO A 93 -17.75 -25.07 -5.48
N ILE A 94 -18.82 -25.37 -6.24
CA ILE A 94 -19.53 -24.36 -7.04
C ILE A 94 -20.16 -23.31 -6.13
N GLY A 95 -20.84 -23.74 -5.06
CA GLY A 95 -21.41 -22.84 -4.06
C GLY A 95 -20.36 -21.98 -3.38
N LEU A 96 -19.19 -22.54 -3.05
CA LEU A 96 -18.07 -21.80 -2.46
C LEU A 96 -17.49 -20.75 -3.42
N ILE A 97 -17.29 -21.10 -4.70
CA ILE A 97 -16.80 -20.16 -5.73
C ILE A 97 -17.80 -19.02 -5.93
N TYR A 98 -19.09 -19.34 -6.09
CA TYR A 98 -20.15 -18.35 -6.21
C TYR A 98 -20.18 -17.41 -5.01
N SER A 99 -20.12 -17.99 -3.79
CA SER A 99 -20.07 -17.22 -2.55
C SER A 99 -18.88 -16.27 -2.51
N ALA A 100 -17.69 -16.76 -2.88
CA ALA A 100 -16.46 -15.97 -2.89
C ALA A 100 -16.56 -14.78 -3.87
N ILE A 101 -17.10 -15.00 -5.08
CA ILE A 101 -17.30 -13.94 -6.08
C ILE A 101 -18.27 -12.88 -5.55
N VAL A 102 -19.42 -13.31 -5.00
CA VAL A 102 -20.44 -12.38 -4.50
C VAL A 102 -19.93 -11.60 -3.29
N ILE A 103 -19.25 -12.26 -2.34
CA ILE A 103 -18.57 -11.61 -1.21
C ILE A 103 -17.57 -10.58 -1.70
N PHE A 104 -16.75 -10.91 -2.70
CA PHE A 104 -15.76 -9.99 -3.28
C PHE A 104 -16.41 -8.73 -3.87
N ILE A 105 -17.44 -8.90 -4.70
CA ILE A 105 -18.19 -7.77 -5.31
C ILE A 105 -18.84 -6.90 -4.22
N PHE A 106 -19.43 -7.53 -3.20
CA PHE A 106 -20.08 -6.81 -2.11
C PHE A 106 -19.10 -6.05 -1.24
N ARG A 107 -17.97 -6.67 -0.89
CA ARG A 107 -16.90 -6.03 -0.12
C ARG A 107 -16.42 -4.78 -0.85
N LYS A 108 -16.12 -4.87 -2.15
CA LYS A 108 -15.67 -3.74 -2.97
C LYS A 108 -16.68 -2.58 -2.98
N LYS A 109 -17.99 -2.88 -3.08
CA LYS A 109 -19.04 -1.85 -3.07
C LYS A 109 -19.21 -1.17 -1.71
N ILE A 110 -19.12 -1.94 -0.61
CA ILE A 110 -19.19 -1.40 0.75
C ILE A 110 -17.96 -0.51 1.03
N GLU A 111 -16.78 -1.01 0.71
CA GLU A 111 -15.52 -0.31 0.89
C GLU A 111 -15.50 1.01 0.09
N GLY A 112 -15.87 0.97 -1.20
CA GLY A 112 -15.98 2.17 -2.02
C GLY A 112 -16.93 3.21 -1.43
N THR A 113 -18.11 2.79 -0.95
CA THR A 113 -19.08 3.72 -0.33
C THR A 113 -18.52 4.37 0.92
N ILE A 114 -17.81 3.62 1.75
CA ILE A 114 -17.22 4.12 2.99
C ILE A 114 -16.06 5.06 2.68
N LYS A 115 -15.16 4.67 1.79
CA LYS A 115 -14.03 5.49 1.37
C LYS A 115 -14.53 6.80 0.75
N GLU A 116 -15.42 6.74 -0.22
CA GLU A 116 -15.93 7.94 -0.92
C GLU A 116 -16.71 8.90 -0.01
N LYS A 117 -17.51 8.40 0.93
CA LYS A 117 -18.34 9.25 1.78
C LYS A 117 -17.66 9.69 3.07
N ILE A 118 -16.94 8.80 3.73
CA ILE A 118 -16.34 9.06 5.04
C ILE A 118 -14.95 9.66 4.89
N LEU A 119 -14.05 9.05 4.12
CA LEU A 119 -12.68 9.57 4.00
C LEU A 119 -12.65 10.94 3.31
N THR A 120 -13.51 11.18 2.31
CA THR A 120 -13.62 12.52 1.68
C THR A 120 -14.02 13.61 2.68
N LYS A 121 -14.88 13.29 3.66
CA LYS A 121 -15.27 14.27 4.69
C LYS A 121 -14.23 14.36 5.81
N LEU A 122 -13.67 13.23 6.21
CA LEU A 122 -12.60 13.18 7.20
C LEU A 122 -11.37 13.93 6.70
N SER A 123 -11.06 13.85 5.40
CA SER A 123 -9.93 14.57 4.80
C SER A 123 -10.05 16.08 5.04
N LYS A 124 -11.25 16.63 4.88
CA LYS A 124 -11.55 18.04 5.18
C LYS A 124 -11.41 18.38 6.65
N LYS A 125 -11.62 17.42 7.56
CA LYS A 125 -11.36 17.63 8.99
C LYS A 125 -9.89 17.56 9.35
N VAL A 126 -9.09 16.76 8.64
CA VAL A 126 -7.62 16.75 8.80
C VAL A 126 -7.05 18.09 8.34
N TYR A 127 -7.45 18.54 7.15
CA TYR A 127 -7.00 19.80 6.57
C TYR A 127 -7.96 20.27 5.49
N ASP A 128 -8.38 21.54 5.52
CA ASP A 128 -9.48 22.05 4.67
C ASP A 128 -9.21 21.84 3.17
N ASN A 129 -7.96 21.99 2.73
CA ASN A 129 -7.58 21.82 1.33
C ASN A 129 -7.25 20.36 0.95
N LEU A 130 -7.32 19.41 1.91
CA LEU A 130 -7.09 18.00 1.63
C LEU A 130 -8.27 17.39 0.89
N GLN A 131 -7.99 16.91 -0.31
CA GLN A 131 -8.89 16.19 -1.17
C GLN A 131 -8.49 14.72 -1.16
N TYR A 132 -9.48 13.84 -1.07
CA TYR A 132 -9.32 12.40 -1.13
C TYR A 132 -10.17 11.85 -2.28
N ASP A 133 -9.68 10.81 -2.93
CA ASP A 133 -10.37 10.03 -3.95
C ASP A 133 -10.03 8.54 -3.73
N SER A 134 -11.05 7.68 -3.71
CA SER A 134 -10.87 6.24 -3.50
C SER A 134 -10.12 5.57 -4.66
N GLY A 135 -10.09 6.20 -5.84
CA GLY A 135 -9.38 5.75 -7.01
C GLY A 135 -8.05 6.47 -7.21
N ARG A 136 -7.79 6.80 -8.48
CA ARG A 136 -6.50 7.32 -8.97
C ARG A 136 -6.55 8.79 -9.37
N LYS A 137 -7.61 9.54 -9.02
CA LYS A 137 -7.83 10.91 -9.52
C LYS A 137 -6.63 11.83 -9.31
N TYR A 138 -5.90 11.65 -8.20
CA TYR A 138 -4.73 12.47 -7.86
C TYR A 138 -3.40 11.74 -8.03
N ALA A 139 -3.38 10.57 -8.66
CA ALA A 139 -2.15 9.84 -8.93
C ALA A 139 -1.27 10.58 -9.95
N PHE A 140 0.04 10.54 -9.76
CA PHE A 140 1.02 11.18 -10.65
C PHE A 140 1.73 10.14 -11.53
N GLY A 141 2.12 10.54 -12.74
CA GLY A 141 2.57 9.64 -13.81
C GLY A 141 4.03 9.20 -13.74
N GLU A 142 4.86 9.77 -12.85
CA GLU A 142 6.31 9.57 -12.86
C GLU A 142 6.81 8.21 -12.31
N ILE A 143 5.99 7.15 -12.37
CA ILE A 143 6.29 5.85 -11.76
C ILE A 143 7.51 5.19 -12.44
N ARG A 144 7.64 5.36 -13.76
CA ARG A 144 8.76 4.79 -14.53
C ARG A 144 10.09 5.44 -14.15
N GLU A 145 10.07 6.75 -13.93
CA GLU A 145 11.20 7.54 -13.48
C GLU A 145 11.62 7.13 -12.07
N LEU A 146 10.66 6.90 -11.17
CA LEU A 146 10.94 6.39 -9.83
C LEU A 146 11.47 4.94 -9.83
N ARG A 147 11.11 4.13 -10.82
CA ARG A 147 11.74 2.82 -11.05
C ARG A 147 13.18 2.98 -11.50
N SER A 148 13.43 3.85 -12.48
CA SER A 148 14.77 4.06 -13.03
C SER A 148 15.77 4.62 -12.01
N SER A 149 15.28 5.34 -11.00
CA SER A 149 16.07 5.87 -9.91
C SER A 149 16.33 4.87 -8.78
N ASN A 150 15.83 3.64 -8.88
CA ASN A 150 15.81 2.65 -7.79
C ASN A 150 15.06 3.11 -6.52
N PHE A 151 14.19 4.13 -6.63
CA PHE A 151 13.30 4.52 -5.53
C PHE A 151 12.15 3.52 -5.36
N LEU A 152 11.66 3.00 -6.49
CA LEU A 152 10.83 1.80 -6.54
C LEU A 152 11.70 0.59 -6.88
N ASN A 153 11.38 -0.55 -6.28
CA ASN A 153 11.97 -1.82 -6.69
C ASN A 153 11.58 -2.09 -8.15
N GLY A 154 12.41 -2.85 -8.86
CA GLY A 154 12.09 -3.35 -10.20
C GLY A 154 10.67 -3.94 -10.26
N TYR A 155 9.96 -3.64 -11.33
CA TYR A 155 8.63 -4.18 -11.58
C TYR A 155 8.37 -4.24 -13.08
N GLU A 156 7.52 -5.19 -13.48
CA GLU A 156 7.07 -5.37 -14.86
C GLU A 156 5.66 -4.80 -15.05
N ARG A 157 4.83 -4.84 -14.00
CA ARG A 157 3.43 -4.44 -14.06
C ARG A 157 3.01 -3.61 -12.85
N ILE A 158 2.09 -2.68 -13.09
CA ILE A 158 1.30 -2.01 -12.06
C ILE A 158 0.02 -2.84 -11.85
N ASP A 159 -0.16 -3.37 -10.64
CA ASP A 159 -1.35 -4.17 -10.29
C ASP A 159 -2.50 -3.30 -9.80
N LYS A 160 -2.18 -2.22 -9.07
CA LYS A 160 -3.16 -1.42 -8.32
C LYS A 160 -2.68 0.02 -8.16
N ILE A 161 -3.59 0.98 -8.33
CA ILE A 161 -3.45 2.39 -7.94
C ILE A 161 -4.77 2.83 -7.31
N GLU A 162 -4.75 3.27 -6.05
CA GLU A 162 -5.95 3.73 -5.33
C GLU A 162 -5.64 4.70 -4.20
N ASP A 163 -6.67 5.12 -3.46
CA ASP A 163 -6.57 5.97 -2.26
C ASP A 163 -5.73 7.23 -2.49
N SER A 164 -6.01 7.92 -3.60
CA SER A 164 -5.26 9.10 -4.00
C SER A 164 -5.68 10.35 -3.21
N ILE A 165 -4.72 11.22 -2.93
CA ILE A 165 -4.92 12.50 -2.23
C ILE A 165 -4.28 13.65 -2.98
N ALA A 166 -4.81 14.85 -2.79
CA ALA A 166 -4.17 16.09 -3.20
C ALA A 166 -4.46 17.22 -2.23
N PHE A 167 -3.46 18.09 -2.02
CA PHE A 167 -3.65 19.34 -1.29
C PHE A 167 -2.56 20.36 -1.62
N THR A 168 -2.85 21.61 -1.31
CA THR A 168 -1.89 22.71 -1.37
C THR A 168 -1.67 23.26 0.02
N LEU A 169 -0.40 23.48 0.37
CA LEU A 169 -0.01 24.16 1.61
C LEU A 169 0.41 25.58 1.27
N ASN A 170 -0.13 26.55 2.01
CA ASN A 170 0.32 27.94 2.01
C ASN A 170 0.62 28.35 3.46
N LYS A 171 1.89 28.68 3.73
CA LYS A 171 2.34 29.20 5.02
C LYS A 171 3.35 30.30 4.77
N ASP A 172 3.09 31.50 5.29
CA ASP A 172 3.95 32.68 5.14
C ASP A 172 4.29 33.01 3.68
N GLY A 173 3.33 32.82 2.76
CA GLY A 173 3.51 33.07 1.32
C GLY A 173 4.29 31.99 0.58
N LYS A 174 4.65 30.88 1.24
CA LYS A 174 5.32 29.73 0.63
C LYS A 174 4.32 28.66 0.25
N TYR A 175 4.43 28.19 -0.98
CA TYR A 175 3.51 27.22 -1.55
C TYR A 175 4.17 25.85 -1.71
N ALA A 176 3.40 24.78 -1.46
CA ALA A 176 3.72 23.44 -1.95
C ALA A 176 2.44 22.75 -2.41
N SER A 177 2.56 21.97 -3.49
CA SER A 177 1.49 21.08 -3.94
C SER A 177 1.87 19.64 -3.62
N VAL A 178 0.94 18.92 -3.00
CA VAL A 178 1.14 17.53 -2.60
C VAL A 178 0.15 16.67 -3.36
N GLN A 179 0.64 15.57 -3.91
CA GLN A 179 -0.14 14.50 -4.51
C GLN A 179 0.30 13.18 -3.89
N GLY A 180 -0.64 12.27 -3.65
CA GLY A 180 -0.34 10.98 -3.05
C GLY A 180 -1.26 9.88 -3.54
N TYR A 181 -0.82 8.63 -3.45
CA TYR A 181 -1.65 7.45 -3.73
C TYR A 181 -1.00 6.16 -3.24
N GLU A 182 -1.82 5.14 -3.02
CA GLU A 182 -1.39 3.75 -2.84
C GLU A 182 -1.06 3.12 -4.20
N ILE A 183 0.08 2.42 -4.28
CA ILE A 183 0.47 1.64 -5.45
C ILE A 183 0.87 0.22 -5.07
N GLN A 184 0.45 -0.73 -5.91
CA GLN A 184 0.97 -2.09 -5.92
C GLN A 184 1.55 -2.43 -7.29
N THR A 185 2.76 -2.97 -7.31
CA THR A 185 3.46 -3.42 -8.52
C THR A 185 4.02 -4.82 -8.32
N SER A 186 4.20 -5.55 -9.40
CA SER A 186 4.76 -6.89 -9.39
C SER A 186 5.68 -7.17 -10.56
N GLU A 187 6.46 -8.24 -10.41
CA GLU A 187 7.25 -8.85 -11.47
C GLU A 187 7.01 -10.36 -11.51
N VAL A 188 7.24 -10.96 -12.66
CA VAL A 188 7.21 -12.41 -12.82
C VAL A 188 8.60 -12.96 -12.50
N ARG A 189 8.68 -13.82 -11.48
CA ARG A 189 9.92 -14.54 -11.12
C ARG A 189 9.82 -16.01 -11.51
N GLY A 190 10.94 -16.60 -11.94
CA GLY A 190 11.05 -18.01 -12.29
C GLY A 190 11.12 -18.27 -13.81
N SER A 191 11.36 -19.52 -14.19
CA SER A 191 11.47 -19.95 -15.59
C SER A 191 10.43 -21.02 -15.94
N GLY A 192 10.07 -21.10 -17.22
CA GLY A 192 9.13 -22.10 -17.74
C GLY A 192 7.78 -22.10 -17.03
N LYS A 193 7.36 -23.28 -16.56
CA LYS A 193 6.09 -23.51 -15.85
C LYS A 193 6.07 -22.99 -14.41
N ASN A 194 7.23 -22.66 -13.83
CA ASN A 194 7.36 -22.20 -12.44
C ASN A 194 7.39 -20.67 -12.33
N ARG A 195 6.78 -19.96 -13.30
CA ARG A 195 6.63 -18.52 -13.26
C ARG A 195 5.58 -18.15 -12.21
N ARG A 196 5.97 -17.37 -11.21
CA ARG A 196 5.05 -16.81 -10.22
C ARG A 196 5.14 -15.29 -10.20
N ARG A 197 3.99 -14.65 -10.01
CA ARG A 197 3.94 -13.21 -9.78
C ARG A 197 4.35 -12.93 -8.34
N VAL A 198 5.25 -11.98 -8.17
CA VAL A 198 5.72 -11.52 -6.84
C VAL A 198 5.50 -10.02 -6.76
N VAL A 199 4.82 -9.58 -5.71
CA VAL A 199 4.65 -8.15 -5.41
C VAL A 199 6.01 -7.57 -5.04
N THR A 200 6.44 -6.54 -5.78
CA THR A 200 7.75 -5.90 -5.59
C THR A 200 7.64 -4.58 -4.85
N ASN A 201 6.54 -3.85 -5.04
CA ASN A 201 6.21 -2.68 -4.25
C ASN A 201 4.74 -2.76 -3.82
N HIS A 202 4.49 -2.60 -2.52
CA HIS A 202 3.18 -2.26 -1.96
C HIS A 202 3.41 -1.10 -1.00
N CYS A 203 3.18 0.12 -1.49
CA CYS A 203 3.58 1.34 -0.79
C CYS A 203 2.60 2.47 -1.06
N TYR A 204 2.61 3.46 -0.18
CA TYR A 204 2.04 4.76 -0.47
C TYR A 204 3.15 5.69 -0.97
N LEU A 205 2.86 6.43 -2.04
CA LEU A 205 3.76 7.41 -2.63
C LEU A 205 3.20 8.81 -2.41
N LEU A 206 4.06 9.74 -2.03
CA LEU A 206 3.79 11.18 -2.07
C LEU A 206 4.77 11.85 -3.01
N LYS A 207 4.27 12.87 -3.68
CA LYS A 207 5.03 13.83 -4.47
C LYS A 207 4.71 15.22 -3.95
N ILE A 208 5.74 15.90 -3.48
CA ILE A 208 5.64 17.25 -2.95
C ILE A 208 6.43 18.14 -3.89
N ARG A 209 5.74 19.00 -4.65
CA ARG A 209 6.40 20.02 -5.46
C ARG A 209 6.59 21.28 -4.62
N LEU A 210 7.81 21.81 -4.67
CA LEU A 210 8.25 23.00 -3.95
C LEU A 210 8.55 24.11 -4.97
N PRO A 211 7.54 24.76 -5.56
CA PRO A 211 7.73 25.72 -6.66
C PRO A 211 8.65 26.89 -6.30
N SER A 212 8.72 27.25 -5.03
CA SER A 212 9.54 28.37 -4.57
C SER A 212 10.96 27.98 -4.15
N ALA A 213 11.41 26.73 -4.32
CA ALA A 213 12.69 26.25 -3.81
C ALA A 213 13.88 27.14 -4.24
N ARG A 214 14.72 27.55 -3.27
CA ARG A 214 15.89 28.43 -3.48
C ARG A 214 17.10 27.67 -4.02
N ILE A 215 17.20 26.40 -3.64
CA ILE A 215 18.32 25.53 -3.98
C ILE A 215 17.87 24.71 -5.18
N ASN A 216 18.55 24.89 -6.30
CA ASN A 216 18.38 24.02 -7.46
C ASN A 216 19.18 22.74 -7.21
N ILE A 217 18.48 21.64 -6.99
CA ILE A 217 19.07 20.33 -6.74
C ILE A 217 19.48 19.72 -8.08
N LYS A 218 20.78 19.64 -8.35
CA LYS A 218 21.32 19.07 -9.59
C LYS A 218 21.38 17.55 -9.56
N ASN A 219 21.61 16.97 -8.39
CA ASN A 219 21.76 15.53 -8.22
C ASN A 219 20.67 14.94 -7.32
N ASP A 220 20.22 13.75 -7.66
CA ASP A 220 19.32 13.01 -6.79
C ASP A 220 19.95 12.76 -5.40
N ILE A 221 19.15 13.00 -4.37
CA ILE A 221 19.52 12.68 -2.98
C ILE A 221 18.49 11.70 -2.44
N PHE A 222 18.97 10.52 -2.05
CA PHE A 222 18.17 9.46 -1.48
C PHE A 222 18.38 9.41 0.03
N ILE A 223 17.27 9.26 0.77
CA ILE A 223 17.30 8.98 2.20
C ILE A 223 16.52 7.68 2.39
N LYS A 224 17.20 6.60 2.78
CA LYS A 224 16.63 5.25 2.87
C LYS A 224 16.46 4.83 4.32
N ASP A 225 15.42 4.07 4.63
CA ASP A 225 15.25 3.49 5.97
C ASP A 225 16.29 2.40 6.24
N ASP A 226 17.25 2.68 7.12
CA ASP A 226 18.36 1.77 7.46
C ASP A 226 17.94 0.68 8.46
N ARG A 227 16.79 0.85 9.15
CA ARG A 227 16.22 -0.20 10.02
C ARG A 227 15.86 -1.49 9.27
N SER A 228 15.86 -1.47 7.93
CA SER A 228 15.66 -2.66 7.10
C SER A 228 16.95 -3.44 6.84
N ASP A 229 18.11 -2.79 6.96
CA ASP A 229 19.44 -3.35 6.69
C ASP A 229 20.20 -3.65 7.97
N ASN A 230 19.48 -4.10 9.01
CA ASN A 230 20.06 -4.53 10.29
C ASN A 230 21.15 -5.58 10.04
N VAL A 231 22.41 -5.12 10.02
CA VAL A 231 23.62 -5.88 9.69
C VAL A 231 23.71 -7.14 10.57
N GLY A 232 23.16 -7.08 11.78
CA GLY A 232 23.00 -8.23 12.67
C GLY A 232 22.32 -9.42 12.01
N ASN A 233 21.18 -9.24 11.32
CA ASN A 233 20.46 -10.37 10.70
C ASN A 233 21.17 -10.91 9.45
N LYS A 234 21.94 -10.08 8.74
CA LYS A 234 22.76 -10.51 7.59
C LYS A 234 24.08 -11.17 8.02
N MET A 235 24.60 -10.86 9.22
CA MET A 235 25.80 -11.48 9.81
C MET A 235 25.50 -12.76 10.60
N ILE A 236 24.30 -12.88 11.21
CA ILE A 236 23.92 -14.06 12.00
C ILE A 236 23.93 -15.33 11.14
N THR A 237 23.38 -15.30 9.93
CA THR A 237 23.36 -16.48 9.05
C THR A 237 24.77 -16.99 8.70
N PRO A 238 25.72 -16.15 8.21
CA PRO A 238 27.08 -16.61 7.95
C PRO A 238 27.84 -17.01 9.22
N ILE A 239 27.59 -16.37 10.38
CA ILE A 239 28.19 -16.80 11.66
C ILE A 239 27.68 -18.19 12.06
N ILE A 240 26.37 -18.43 11.99
CA ILE A 240 25.76 -19.74 12.30
C ILE A 240 26.26 -20.82 11.34
N VAL A 241 26.32 -20.52 10.03
CA VAL A 241 26.86 -21.45 9.02
C VAL A 241 28.34 -21.75 9.29
N SER A 242 29.14 -20.75 9.68
CA SER A 242 30.56 -20.93 10.00
C SER A 242 30.77 -21.78 11.25
N ILE A 243 29.96 -21.58 12.30
CA ILE A 243 29.98 -22.41 13.51
C ILE A 243 29.57 -23.85 13.18
N PHE A 244 28.53 -24.04 12.37
CA PHE A 244 28.06 -25.36 11.96
C PHE A 244 29.12 -26.12 11.14
N ILE A 245 29.79 -25.44 10.20
CA ILE A 245 30.91 -26.00 9.43
C ILE A 245 32.10 -26.34 10.35
N ALA A 246 32.42 -25.48 11.32
CA ALA A 246 33.50 -25.73 12.28
C ALA A 246 33.20 -26.93 13.21
N MET A 247 31.94 -27.13 13.60
CA MET A 247 31.51 -28.28 14.41
C MET A 247 31.62 -29.61 13.63
N ILE A 248 31.33 -29.61 12.33
CA ILE A 248 31.51 -30.78 11.45
C ILE A 248 33.01 -31.04 11.18
N SER A 249 33.85 -30.00 11.22
CA SER A 249 35.29 -30.05 10.91
C SER A 249 36.18 -30.57 12.06
N TRP A 250 35.65 -30.87 13.25
CA TRP A 250 36.48 -31.36 14.38
C TRP A 250 37.26 -32.65 14.03
N THR A 251 36.84 -33.38 13.00
CA THR A 251 37.50 -34.62 12.53
C THR A 251 38.54 -34.42 11.42
N ILE A 252 38.79 -33.20 10.91
CA ILE A 252 39.60 -32.97 9.71
C ILE A 252 40.78 -32.00 9.97
N THR A 253 41.99 -32.50 9.69
CA THR A 253 43.35 -31.95 9.90
C THR A 253 43.61 -30.44 9.63
N LYS A 254 44.77 -29.94 10.12
CA LYS A 254 45.30 -28.55 10.04
C LYS A 254 45.16 -27.83 8.68
N ILE A 255 45.10 -28.56 7.56
CA ILE A 255 44.90 -27.99 6.22
C ILE A 255 43.52 -27.34 6.09
N PHE A 256 42.51 -27.87 6.78
CA PHE A 256 41.14 -27.33 6.75
C PHE A 256 41.01 -26.02 7.55
N ALA A 257 41.78 -25.88 8.64
CA ALA A 257 41.82 -24.63 9.40
C ALA A 257 42.35 -23.45 8.54
N ILE A 258 43.36 -23.69 7.69
CA ILE A 258 43.86 -22.68 6.75
C ILE A 258 42.76 -22.31 5.75
N ALA A 259 42.02 -23.30 5.22
CA ALA A 259 40.93 -23.05 4.28
C ALA A 259 39.78 -22.22 4.90
N VAL A 260 39.41 -22.50 6.15
CA VAL A 260 38.39 -21.72 6.89
C VAL A 260 38.86 -20.29 7.14
N VAL A 261 40.10 -20.10 7.57
CA VAL A 261 40.67 -18.75 7.78
C VAL A 261 40.75 -17.97 6.46
N SER A 262 41.19 -18.60 5.37
CA SER A 262 41.21 -17.98 4.04
C SER A 262 39.81 -17.64 3.53
N PHE A 263 38.80 -18.47 3.81
CA PHE A 263 37.41 -18.20 3.46
C PHE A 263 36.83 -17.02 4.24
N ILE A 264 37.06 -16.96 5.56
CA ILE A 264 36.66 -15.83 6.41
C ILE A 264 37.34 -14.55 5.92
N LEU A 265 38.66 -14.60 5.67
CA LEU A 265 39.41 -13.45 5.18
C LEU A 265 38.91 -12.98 3.81
N GLY A 266 38.62 -13.91 2.90
CA GLY A 266 38.00 -13.61 1.61
C GLY A 266 36.64 -12.93 1.75
N PHE A 267 35.80 -13.40 2.68
CA PHE A 267 34.51 -12.79 2.96
C PHE A 267 34.65 -11.38 3.55
N VAL A 268 35.61 -11.18 4.46
CA VAL A 268 35.95 -9.85 5.02
C VAL A 268 36.44 -8.92 3.92
N ILE A 269 37.29 -9.37 3.00
CA ILE A 269 37.76 -8.57 1.86
C ILE A 269 36.60 -8.21 0.93
N VAL A 270 35.74 -9.17 0.58
CA VAL A 270 34.55 -8.92 -0.25
C VAL A 270 33.60 -7.93 0.45
N TYR A 271 33.41 -8.06 1.77
CA TYR A 271 32.61 -7.15 2.57
C TYR A 271 33.19 -5.73 2.60
N ILE A 272 34.51 -5.59 2.81
CA ILE A 272 35.21 -4.30 2.78
C ILE A 272 35.11 -3.69 1.38
N LEU A 273 35.30 -4.47 0.32
CA LEU A 273 35.15 -4.00 -1.07
C LEU A 273 33.70 -3.60 -1.36
N TYR A 274 32.72 -4.38 -0.94
CA TYR A 274 31.29 -4.07 -1.08
C TYR A 274 30.96 -2.74 -0.41
N HIS A 275 31.37 -2.53 0.85
CA HIS A 275 31.16 -1.26 1.54
C HIS A 275 31.98 -0.10 0.95
N LYS A 276 33.20 -0.35 0.47
CA LYS A 276 34.04 0.70 -0.15
C LYS A 276 33.58 1.09 -1.55
N PHE A 277 32.90 0.20 -2.27
CA PHE A 277 32.32 0.49 -3.59
C PHE A 277 30.89 1.07 -3.47
N ASN A 278 30.04 0.51 -2.61
CA ASN A 278 28.67 1.03 -2.40
C ASN A 278 28.61 2.25 -1.47
N GLY A 279 29.60 2.43 -0.61
CA GLY A 279 29.69 3.56 0.33
C GLY A 279 30.22 4.85 -0.30
N ARG A 280 30.67 4.86 -1.56
CA ARG A 280 31.22 6.08 -2.20
C ARG A 280 30.21 7.21 -2.33
N ASN A 281 28.93 6.87 -2.38
CA ASN A 281 27.83 7.82 -2.46
C ASN A 281 27.11 7.98 -1.12
N ARG A 282 27.52 7.28 -0.05
CA ARG A 282 26.91 7.45 1.29
C ARG A 282 27.43 8.75 1.89
N ILE A 283 26.53 9.52 2.49
CA ILE A 283 26.82 10.82 3.09
C ILE A 283 26.66 10.67 4.59
N ILE A 284 27.73 10.93 5.32
CA ILE A 284 27.75 10.85 6.78
C ILE A 284 27.29 12.20 7.34
N LEU A 285 26.30 12.18 8.22
CA LEU A 285 25.75 13.35 8.89
C LEU A 285 26.03 13.33 10.39
N GLU A 286 25.90 14.49 11.04
CA GLU A 286 26.27 14.69 12.44
C GLU A 286 25.22 14.19 13.44
N ASN A 287 23.98 13.96 13.00
CA ASN A 287 22.89 13.59 13.87
C ASN A 287 22.83 12.06 14.09
N LEU A 288 23.26 11.62 15.27
CA LEU A 288 23.30 10.20 15.66
C LEU A 288 21.92 9.53 15.67
N GLU A 289 20.85 10.25 16.01
CA GLU A 289 19.50 9.66 16.00
C GLU A 289 18.99 9.46 14.58
N PHE A 290 19.31 10.39 13.69
CA PHE A 290 19.00 10.29 12.28
C PHE A 290 19.75 9.15 11.60
N GLU A 291 21.07 9.04 11.80
CA GLU A 291 21.90 7.96 11.23
C GLU A 291 21.48 6.56 11.73
N LYS A 292 20.79 6.44 12.87
CA LYS A 292 20.20 5.16 13.32
C LYS A 292 18.96 4.73 12.53
N LEU A 293 18.27 5.69 11.92
CA LEU A 293 17.01 5.45 11.21
C LEU A 293 17.19 5.50 9.69
N PHE A 294 18.13 6.32 9.22
CA PHE A 294 18.25 6.68 7.83
C PHE A 294 19.69 6.64 7.33
N ASP A 295 19.82 6.12 6.10
CA ASP A 295 21.04 6.16 5.31
C ASP A 295 20.87 7.16 4.16
N VAL A 296 21.81 8.08 4.02
CA VAL A 296 21.77 9.12 2.99
C VAL A 296 22.73 8.78 1.87
N HIS A 297 22.24 8.85 0.64
CA HIS A 297 23.05 8.69 -0.55
C HIS A 297 22.86 9.86 -1.52
N GLY A 298 23.95 10.36 -2.08
CA GLY A 298 23.94 11.42 -3.09
C GLY A 298 25.29 11.49 -3.81
N ASN A 299 25.30 12.15 -4.96
CA ASN A 299 26.52 12.32 -5.75
C ASN A 299 27.38 13.50 -5.28
N ASP A 300 26.80 14.43 -4.52
CA ASP A 300 27.47 15.62 -4.00
C ASP A 300 27.17 15.77 -2.50
N GLN A 301 28.21 15.68 -1.68
CA GLN A 301 28.12 15.81 -0.23
C GLN A 301 27.77 17.22 0.23
N VAL A 302 28.22 18.25 -0.48
CA VAL A 302 27.97 19.65 -0.13
C VAL A 302 26.52 19.97 -0.42
N GLU A 303 26.06 19.67 -1.63
CA GLU A 303 24.65 19.86 -2.04
C GLU A 303 23.69 19.13 -1.09
N SER A 304 24.00 17.88 -0.72
CA SER A 304 23.13 17.11 0.17
C SER A 304 23.05 17.69 1.58
N ARG A 305 24.16 18.20 2.14
CA ARG A 305 24.18 18.82 3.48
C ARG A 305 23.51 20.19 3.51
N MET A 306 23.42 20.89 2.38
CA MET A 306 22.62 22.12 2.28
C MET A 306 21.12 21.85 2.48
N ILE A 307 20.67 20.66 2.10
CA ILE A 307 19.26 20.25 2.14
C ILE A 307 18.95 19.53 3.46
N ILE A 308 19.80 18.57 3.82
CA ILE A 308 19.65 17.72 4.98
C ILE A 308 20.31 18.41 6.19
N THR A 309 19.75 19.56 6.54
CA THR A 309 20.13 20.29 7.75
C THR A 309 19.76 19.52 9.00
N THR A 310 20.41 19.79 10.14
CA THR A 310 20.08 19.18 11.43
C THR A 310 18.59 19.31 11.76
N ALA A 311 18.01 20.48 11.50
CA ALA A 311 16.61 20.75 11.75
C ALA A 311 15.67 19.98 10.81
N PHE A 312 16.11 19.60 9.60
CA PHE A 312 15.37 18.71 8.71
C PHE A 312 15.48 17.25 9.15
N MET A 313 16.67 16.82 9.56
CA MET A 313 16.91 15.50 10.15
C MET A 313 16.00 15.23 11.35
N ASP A 314 15.95 16.15 12.32
CA ASP A 314 15.12 16.02 13.52
C ASP A 314 13.63 15.87 13.16
N ARG A 315 13.18 16.59 12.13
CA ARG A 315 11.80 16.49 11.61
C ARG A 315 11.51 15.13 10.99
N LEU A 316 12.45 14.57 10.21
CA LEU A 316 12.30 13.23 9.64
C LEU A 316 12.30 12.15 10.74
N VAL A 317 13.18 12.27 11.74
CA VAL A 317 13.20 11.39 12.92
C VAL A 317 11.85 11.46 13.66
N LYS A 318 11.34 12.67 13.92
CA LYS A 318 10.05 12.88 14.58
C LYS A 318 8.89 12.27 13.78
N LEU A 319 8.84 12.50 12.46
CA LEU A 319 7.82 11.93 11.58
C LEU A 319 7.85 10.39 11.63
N ALA A 320 9.02 9.77 11.46
CA ALA A 320 9.18 8.32 11.49
C ALA A 320 8.83 7.72 12.87
N ASN A 321 9.23 8.40 13.94
CA ASN A 321 8.95 7.94 15.31
C ASN A 321 7.48 8.08 15.71
N LYS A 322 6.78 9.11 15.24
CA LYS A 322 5.35 9.28 15.53
C LYS A 322 4.47 8.34 14.73
N THR A 323 4.70 8.23 13.43
CA THR A 323 3.90 7.38 12.54
C THR A 323 4.28 5.91 12.61
N LYS A 324 5.45 5.60 13.18
CA LYS A 324 6.06 4.25 13.22
C LYS A 324 6.23 3.64 11.82
N ARG A 325 6.34 4.49 10.79
CA ARG A 325 6.56 4.05 9.39
C ARG A 325 8.04 4.01 9.05
N LYS A 326 8.35 3.17 8.06
CA LYS A 326 9.66 3.08 7.40
C LYS A 326 9.61 3.90 6.12
N TYR A 327 10.13 5.12 6.18
CA TYR A 327 10.09 6.04 5.06
C TYR A 327 11.36 5.96 4.23
N ASN A 328 11.19 6.07 2.93
CA ASN A 328 12.25 6.37 1.99
C ASN A 328 11.91 7.68 1.30
N PHE A 329 12.93 8.48 1.03
CA PHE A 329 12.78 9.78 0.41
C PHE A 329 13.71 9.93 -0.78
N LEU A 330 13.27 10.72 -1.76
CA LEU A 330 14.05 11.12 -2.91
C LEU A 330 13.82 12.61 -3.16
N PHE A 331 14.90 13.38 -3.12
CA PHE A 331 14.93 14.73 -3.65
C PHE A 331 15.44 14.70 -5.08
N ARG A 332 14.67 15.30 -5.98
CA ARG A 332 15.01 15.48 -7.39
C ARG A 332 14.45 16.81 -7.87
N ASP A 333 15.32 17.69 -8.39
CA ASP A 333 14.95 19.04 -8.80
C ASP A 333 14.20 19.77 -7.65
N ASN A 334 13.00 20.28 -7.93
CA ASN A 334 12.11 20.94 -6.96
C ASN A 334 11.03 19.99 -6.41
N VAL A 335 11.28 18.67 -6.46
CA VAL A 335 10.32 17.65 -6.05
C VAL A 335 10.91 16.78 -4.95
N PHE A 336 10.14 16.66 -3.87
CA PHE A 336 10.42 15.77 -2.78
C PHE A 336 9.43 14.60 -2.81
N TYR A 337 9.95 13.41 -3.11
CA TYR A 337 9.17 12.17 -3.11
C TYR A 337 9.31 11.48 -1.77
N VAL A 338 8.18 10.97 -1.27
CA VAL A 338 8.12 10.17 -0.05
C VAL A 338 7.50 8.83 -0.40
N LYS A 339 8.08 7.75 0.15
CA LYS A 339 7.56 6.39 0.01
C LYS A 339 7.56 5.73 1.38
N TRP A 340 6.47 5.07 1.74
CA TRP A 340 6.50 4.07 2.81
C TRP A 340 5.78 2.82 2.39
N ASN A 341 6.31 1.69 2.81
CA ASN A 341 5.65 0.42 2.57
C ASN A 341 4.39 0.33 3.43
N ILE A 342 3.33 -0.16 2.82
CA ILE A 342 2.07 -0.44 3.49
C ILE A 342 1.89 -1.94 3.56
N SER A 343 1.32 -2.42 4.65
CA SER A 343 0.87 -3.81 4.75
C SER A 343 -0.46 -3.97 4.02
N SER A 344 -0.79 -5.20 3.60
CA SER A 344 -2.15 -5.57 3.18
C SER A 344 -3.14 -5.14 4.27
N GLY A 345 -3.94 -4.10 4.02
CA GLY A 345 -4.78 -3.47 5.05
C GLY A 345 -4.79 -1.94 5.12
N TYR A 346 -4.03 -1.21 4.29
CA TYR A 346 -4.11 0.26 4.31
C TYR A 346 -5.49 0.72 3.87
N LEU A 347 -6.19 1.45 4.74
CA LEU A 347 -7.57 1.90 4.54
C LEU A 347 -8.59 0.79 4.20
N GLU A 348 -8.23 -0.48 4.39
CA GLU A 348 -9.15 -1.59 4.15
C GLU A 348 -10.21 -1.63 5.25
N VAL A 349 -11.47 -1.73 4.83
CA VAL A 349 -12.59 -1.91 5.73
C VAL A 349 -12.86 -3.40 5.94
N ASN A 350 -12.86 -3.83 7.19
CA ASN A 350 -13.34 -5.15 7.57
C ASN A 350 -14.88 -5.19 7.47
N THR A 351 -15.38 -5.82 6.43
CA THR A 351 -16.83 -6.00 6.17
C THR A 351 -17.44 -7.20 6.88
N TRP A 352 -16.66 -8.00 7.60
CA TRP A 352 -17.18 -9.10 8.42
C TRP A 352 -17.70 -8.58 9.76
N LYS A 353 -17.03 -7.57 10.32
CA LYS A 353 -17.44 -6.89 11.55
C LYS A 353 -18.42 -5.76 11.27
N LYS A 354 -19.03 -5.23 12.33
CA LYS A 354 -19.86 -4.03 12.27
C LYS A 354 -19.03 -2.87 11.70
N ILE A 355 -19.56 -2.10 10.76
CA ILE A 355 -18.76 -1.06 10.08
C ILE A 355 -18.19 -0.04 11.08
N SER A 356 -18.94 0.30 12.14
CA SER A 356 -18.47 1.18 13.20
C SER A 356 -17.24 0.67 13.97
N SER A 357 -16.89 -0.62 13.90
CA SER A 357 -15.64 -1.11 14.51
C SER A 357 -14.40 -0.79 13.66
N ASN A 358 -14.56 -0.27 12.44
CA ASN A 358 -13.45 0.11 11.55
C ASN A 358 -12.96 1.55 11.82
N ILE A 359 -13.50 2.23 12.83
CA ILE A 359 -13.09 3.59 13.22
C ILE A 359 -11.58 3.69 13.43
N GLU A 360 -10.97 2.65 14.01
CA GLU A 360 -9.53 2.56 14.21
C GLU A 360 -8.72 2.82 12.93
N THR A 361 -9.16 2.27 11.80
CA THR A 361 -8.53 2.47 10.48
C THR A 361 -8.54 3.94 10.08
N PHE A 362 -9.68 4.62 10.26
CA PHE A 362 -9.85 6.03 9.93
C PHE A 362 -9.07 6.95 10.87
N VAL A 363 -9.02 6.62 12.17
CA VAL A 363 -8.23 7.37 13.15
C VAL A 363 -6.73 7.24 12.84
N ASN A 364 -6.24 6.04 12.50
CA ASN A 364 -4.85 5.86 12.10
C ASN A 364 -4.51 6.69 10.87
N TRP A 365 -5.39 6.72 9.86
CA TRP A 365 -5.20 7.56 8.68
C TRP A 365 -5.23 9.05 9.00
N TYR A 366 -6.15 9.50 9.87
CA TYR A 366 -6.22 10.89 10.34
C TYR A 366 -4.90 11.31 10.99
N ILE A 367 -4.38 10.51 11.92
CA ILE A 367 -3.12 10.78 12.62
C ILE A 367 -1.96 10.82 11.62
N GLU A 368 -1.88 9.84 10.72
CA GLU A 368 -0.83 9.75 9.70
C GLU A 368 -0.81 10.98 8.79
N MET A 369 -1.96 11.36 8.23
CA MET A 369 -2.07 12.54 7.36
C MET A 369 -1.78 13.83 8.10
N LYS A 370 -2.22 13.96 9.35
CA LYS A 370 -1.93 15.13 10.18
C LYS A 370 -0.42 15.28 10.42
N GLU A 371 0.27 14.20 10.78
CA GLU A 371 1.71 14.25 11.02
C GLU A 371 2.49 14.54 9.73
N ILE A 372 2.04 14.03 8.58
CA ILE A 372 2.60 14.38 7.27
C ILE A 372 2.39 15.88 6.99
N ILE A 373 1.18 16.39 7.17
CA ILE A 373 0.87 17.81 6.93
C ILE A 373 1.67 18.72 7.86
N SER A 374 1.74 18.39 9.15
CA SER A 374 2.55 19.12 10.14
C SER A 374 4.03 19.10 9.74
N PHE A 375 4.56 17.94 9.36
CA PHE A 375 5.93 17.81 8.88
C PHE A 375 6.19 18.71 7.67
N LEU A 376 5.27 18.74 6.70
CA LEU A 376 5.43 19.56 5.49
C LEU A 376 5.32 21.06 5.78
N GLN A 377 4.41 21.47 6.65
CA GLN A 377 4.32 22.87 7.10
C GLN A 377 5.61 23.31 7.81
N ASP A 378 6.20 22.43 8.62
CA ASP A 378 7.45 22.71 9.31
C ASP A 378 8.66 22.64 8.37
N MET A 379 8.63 21.80 7.34
CA MET A 379 9.65 21.72 6.28
C MET A 379 9.61 22.97 5.40
N GLN A 380 8.42 23.45 5.04
CA GLN A 380 8.24 24.69 4.26
C GLN A 380 8.81 25.92 4.97
N ILE A 381 8.76 25.95 6.31
CA ILE A 381 9.42 27.01 7.08
C ILE A 381 10.92 27.04 6.78
N LEU A 382 11.57 25.86 6.70
CA LEU A 382 13.02 25.77 6.56
C LEU A 382 13.55 26.09 5.17
N TYR A 383 12.81 25.79 4.10
CA TYR A 383 13.43 25.87 2.78
C TYR A 383 13.66 27.33 2.30
N LEU A 384 13.07 28.36 2.93
CA LEU A 384 12.88 29.66 2.25
C LEU A 384 12.56 30.95 3.05
N SER A 385 12.96 31.24 4.29
CA SER A 385 12.90 32.68 4.70
C SER A 385 13.64 33.04 5.98
N LYS A 386 14.51 34.05 5.86
CA LYS A 386 14.40 35.25 6.72
C LYS A 386 14.04 36.54 5.96
N THR A 387 13.92 36.52 4.63
CA THR A 387 13.54 37.69 3.81
C THR A 387 12.89 37.23 2.50
N ASP A 388 11.64 37.64 2.25
CA ASP A 388 11.14 38.25 0.99
C ASP A 388 9.64 38.03 0.73
N SER A 389 8.95 39.12 0.42
CA SER A 389 7.50 39.31 0.34
C SER A 389 6.93 39.33 -1.08
N LYS A 390 7.61 38.71 -2.06
CA LYS A 390 7.20 38.79 -3.48
C LYS A 390 7.27 37.45 -4.19
N PHE A 391 6.19 36.67 -4.12
CA PHE A 391 5.78 35.75 -5.18
C PHE A 391 4.28 35.44 -5.01
N ILE A 392 3.44 36.27 -5.63
CA ILE A 392 2.01 36.06 -5.82
C ILE A 392 1.77 36.18 -7.33
N GLY A 393 1.15 35.16 -7.93
CA GLY A 393 0.74 35.17 -9.34
C GLY A 393 0.66 33.74 -9.89
N THR A 394 -0.49 33.08 -9.76
CA THR A 394 -1.54 32.93 -10.81
C THR A 394 -1.21 31.86 -11.85
N ASP A 395 -1.42 30.60 -11.47
CA ASP A 395 -2.30 29.68 -12.21
C ASP A 395 -2.42 28.36 -11.42
N LEU A 396 -3.53 28.24 -10.68
CA LEU A 396 -3.90 27.03 -9.97
C LEU A 396 -5.19 26.48 -10.59
N THR A 397 -5.14 26.11 -11.86
CA THR A 397 -5.95 24.98 -12.29
C THR A 397 -5.13 23.73 -11.98
N PRO A 398 -5.62 22.80 -11.13
CA PRO A 398 -4.99 21.49 -11.05
C PRO A 398 -4.97 20.94 -12.47
N PRO A 399 -3.80 20.55 -13.02
CA PRO A 399 -3.72 20.02 -14.37
C PRO A 399 -4.81 18.96 -14.54
N GLN A 400 -5.75 19.21 -15.45
CA GLN A 400 -6.68 18.19 -15.89
C GLN A 400 -5.84 17.20 -16.68
N TYR A 401 -5.33 16.19 -15.98
CA TYR A 401 -4.60 15.12 -16.62
C TYR A 401 -5.63 14.31 -17.41
N GLU A 402 -5.56 14.46 -18.74
CA GLU A 402 -6.01 13.41 -19.64
C GLU A 402 -5.44 12.10 -19.10
N THR A 403 -6.37 11.18 -18.84
CA THR A 403 -6.18 9.78 -18.48
C THR A 403 -4.79 9.24 -18.86
N MET A 404 -4.11 8.59 -17.90
CA MET A 404 -3.07 7.59 -18.18
C MET A 404 -3.40 6.92 -19.52
N LYS A 405 -2.57 7.11 -20.55
CA LYS A 405 -2.83 6.53 -21.87
C LYS A 405 -3.09 5.04 -21.67
N ASP A 406 -4.17 4.51 -22.25
CA ASP A 406 -4.54 3.10 -22.17
C ASP A 406 -3.40 2.15 -22.60
N SER A 407 -2.39 2.65 -23.31
CA SER A 407 -1.15 1.92 -23.60
C SER A 407 -0.40 1.44 -22.34
N ASP A 408 -0.49 2.15 -21.21
CA ASP A 408 0.11 1.73 -19.94
C ASP A 408 -0.80 0.71 -19.19
N LEU A 409 -2.10 0.68 -19.53
CA LEU A 409 -3.11 -0.23 -18.97
C LEU A 409 -3.29 -1.53 -19.76
N ASN A 410 -2.88 -1.59 -21.03
CA ASN A 410 -3.00 -2.79 -21.88
C ASN A 410 -2.12 -3.99 -21.43
N SER A 411 -1.35 -3.84 -20.36
CA SER A 411 -0.67 -4.96 -19.67
C SER A 411 -1.48 -5.57 -18.51
N ILE A 412 -2.67 -5.02 -18.22
CA ILE A 412 -3.62 -5.59 -17.27
C ILE A 412 -4.40 -6.72 -17.97
N ASN A 413 -3.71 -7.83 -18.27
CA ASN A 413 -4.38 -9.10 -18.49
C ASN A 413 -4.99 -9.52 -17.15
N PHE A 414 -6.31 -9.43 -17.03
CA PHE A 414 -7.08 -10.29 -16.14
C PHE A 414 -7.06 -11.68 -16.79
N GLY A 415 -6.06 -12.47 -16.44
CA GLY A 415 -6.04 -13.89 -16.79
C GLY A 415 -7.14 -14.62 -16.03
N PHE A 416 -8.38 -14.51 -16.49
CA PHE A 416 -9.30 -15.63 -16.36
C PHE A 416 -8.73 -16.70 -17.28
N GLY A 417 -8.10 -17.72 -16.70
CA GLY A 417 -7.67 -18.88 -17.46
C GLY A 417 -8.86 -19.38 -18.28
N ASN A 418 -8.61 -19.65 -19.57
CA ASN A 418 -9.51 -20.35 -20.46
C ASN A 418 -10.02 -21.63 -19.80
N LEU A 419 -11.17 -21.55 -19.14
CA LEU A 419 -12.07 -22.68 -19.01
C LEU A 419 -12.88 -22.65 -20.29
N GLY A 420 -12.55 -23.57 -21.20
CA GLY A 420 -13.29 -23.78 -22.43
C GLY A 420 -14.74 -24.12 -22.11
N LEU A 421 -15.61 -23.12 -22.19
CA LEU A 421 -17.04 -23.29 -22.33
C LEU A 421 -17.41 -22.65 -23.66
N GLY A 422 -17.92 -23.49 -24.56
CA GLY A 422 -18.26 -23.12 -25.93
C GLY A 422 -19.25 -21.98 -25.99
N ASN A 423 -19.17 -21.23 -27.09
CA ASN A 423 -20.07 -20.15 -27.50
C ASN A 423 -21.54 -20.50 -27.24
N ILE A 424 -22.13 -19.88 -26.22
CA ILE A 424 -23.58 -19.67 -26.15
C ILE A 424 -23.79 -18.19 -26.48
N GLY A 425 -24.26 -17.94 -27.70
CA GLY A 425 -24.63 -16.60 -28.15
C GLY A 425 -25.80 -16.08 -27.35
N ILE A 426 -25.60 -14.95 -26.67
CA ILE A 426 -26.68 -14.16 -26.08
C ILE A 426 -26.85 -12.92 -26.95
N GLY A 427 -28.07 -12.77 -27.49
CA GLY A 427 -28.45 -11.78 -28.49
C GLY A 427 -28.40 -10.33 -28.01
N ASN A 428 -28.34 -9.46 -29.02
CA ASN A 428 -28.29 -8.01 -28.93
C ASN A 428 -29.41 -7.41 -28.07
N PHE A 429 -29.04 -6.65 -27.03
CA PHE A 429 -29.91 -5.66 -26.38
C PHE A 429 -29.64 -4.28 -27.00
N PRO A 430 -30.66 -3.55 -27.53
CA PRO A 430 -30.49 -2.19 -28.00
C PRO A 430 -30.74 -1.21 -26.85
N GLY A 431 -29.77 -0.35 -26.55
CA GLY A 431 -29.93 0.69 -25.54
C GLY A 431 -28.73 1.65 -25.51
N LYS A 432 -28.72 2.62 -26.43
CA LYS A 432 -27.82 3.78 -26.38
C LYS A 432 -28.18 4.64 -25.18
N PHE A 433 -27.29 4.77 -24.20
CA PHE A 433 -27.30 5.87 -23.24
C PHE A 433 -26.27 6.91 -23.65
N THR A 434 -26.75 8.05 -24.15
CA THR A 434 -25.99 9.30 -24.29
C THR A 434 -25.99 10.03 -22.95
N LEU A 435 -24.81 10.30 -22.39
CA LEU A 435 -24.61 11.20 -21.25
C LEU A 435 -24.41 12.63 -21.78
N LYS A 436 -25.15 13.58 -21.21
CA LYS A 436 -24.88 15.02 -21.25
C LYS A 436 -24.10 15.41 -20.00
#